data_AF-A0A091K0F5-F1
#
_entry.id   AF-A0A091K0F5-F1
#
_cell.length_a   1.000
_cell.length_b   1.000
_cell.length_c   1.000
_cell.angle_alpha   90.00
_cell.angle_beta   90.00
_cell.angle_gamma   90.00
#
_symmetry.space_group_name_H-M   'P 1'
#
loop_
_entity.id
_entity.type
_entity.pdbx_description
1 polymer ?
#
loop_
_entity_poly.entity_id
_entity_poly.type
_entity_poly.pdbx_seq_one_letter_code
_entity_poly.pdbx_strand_id
1 'polypeptide(L)'
;EWNSTVEQLETEALTILLSEDLTEKEHLKLSNQKISLLREEVYLHMEERKVLLQEANDFFHTASKVLDGLKGIENYFKTFNSEGSHLPILATKYEELQEVIKACTATTLNKGQTLLNKADSHSSWVTGIQKMMEYVQKKVDQLVRQCPDYKEL
;
A
#
# COMPACT_ATOMS: atom_id res chain seq x y z
N GLU A 1 29.72 55.78 50.18
CA GLU A 1 28.48 55.69 49.38
C GLU A 1 28.76 55.22 47.95
N TRP A 2 29.60 55.89 47.18
CA TRP A 2 29.84 55.55 45.76
C TRP A 2 30.30 54.10 45.48
N ASN A 3 31.26 53.55 46.23
CA ASN A 3 31.72 52.16 46.02
C ASN A 3 30.61 51.12 46.23
N SER A 4 29.71 51.34 47.18
CA SER A 4 28.60 50.42 47.45
C SER A 4 27.58 50.40 46.30
N THR A 5 27.40 51.54 45.62
CA THR A 5 26.52 51.64 44.45
C THR A 5 27.12 50.95 43.23
N VAL A 6 28.45 51.03 43.07
CA VAL A 6 29.16 50.35 41.98
C VAL A 6 29.10 48.82 42.15
N GLU A 7 29.36 48.30 43.35
CA GLU A 7 29.25 46.85 43.63
C GLU A 7 27.82 46.33 43.41
N GLN A 8 26.81 47.11 43.79
CA GLN A 8 25.41 46.75 43.57
C GLN A 8 25.07 46.67 42.08
N LEU A 9 25.52 47.66 41.29
CA LEU A 9 25.33 47.68 39.83
C LEU A 9 26.09 46.53 39.13
N GLU A 10 27.30 46.19 39.59
CA GLU A 10 28.06 45.03 39.08
C GLU A 10 27.34 43.71 39.37
N THR A 11 26.75 43.58 40.56
CA THR A 11 26.00 42.39 40.96
C THR A 11 24.69 42.27 40.18
N GLU A 12 23.96 43.37 39.96
CA GLU A 12 22.77 43.40 39.11
C GLU A 12 23.11 43.08 37.65
N ALA A 13 24.19 43.65 37.12
CA ALA A 13 24.66 43.35 35.76
C ALA A 13 25.03 41.86 35.62
N LEU A 14 25.73 41.28 36.59
CA LEU A 14 26.02 39.84 36.64
C LEU A 14 24.76 38.98 36.72
N THR A 15 23.77 39.41 37.51
CA THR A 15 22.50 38.70 37.67
C THR A 15 21.69 38.72 36.37
N ILE A 16 21.63 39.87 35.69
CA ILE A 16 21.00 40.02 34.37
C ILE A 16 21.71 39.11 33.36
N LEU A 17 23.05 39.19 33.29
CA LEU A 17 23.88 38.40 32.37
C LEU A 17 23.67 36.87 32.53
N LEU A 18 23.45 36.40 33.76
CA LEU A 18 23.26 34.97 34.07
C LEU A 18 21.79 34.52 33.92
N SER A 19 20.83 35.43 34.10
CA SER A 19 19.40 35.12 34.10
C SER A 19 18.79 34.94 32.70
N GLU A 20 19.25 35.72 31.72
CA GLU A 20 18.79 35.65 30.31
C GLU A 20 19.44 34.50 29.52
N ASP A 21 20.71 34.15 29.77
CA ASP A 21 21.45 33.16 28.95
C ASP A 21 21.24 31.69 29.37
N LEU A 22 20.82 31.40 30.61
CA LEU A 22 20.63 30.00 31.05
C LEU A 22 19.24 29.44 30.72
N THR A 23 18.18 30.21 31.01
CA THR A 23 16.80 29.72 30.86
C THR A 23 16.38 29.64 29.38
N GLU A 24 16.75 30.63 28.56
CA GLU A 24 16.50 30.63 27.12
C GLU A 24 17.29 29.51 26.42
N LYS A 25 18.55 29.30 26.82
CA LYS A 25 19.40 28.22 26.31
C LYS A 25 18.88 26.83 26.65
N GLU A 26 18.37 26.63 27.87
CA GLU A 26 17.72 25.37 28.26
C GLU A 26 16.43 25.13 27.46
N HIS A 27 15.61 26.16 27.27
CA HIS A 27 14.42 26.08 26.43
C HIS A 27 14.77 25.76 24.96
N LEU A 28 15.78 26.42 24.40
CA LEU A 28 16.29 26.14 23.05
C LEU A 28 16.84 24.71 22.93
N LYS A 29 17.54 24.20 23.94
CA LYS A 29 18.04 22.82 23.99
C LYS A 29 16.88 21.82 23.97
N LEU A 30 15.86 22.03 24.80
CA LEU A 30 14.65 21.19 24.83
C LEU A 30 13.90 21.25 23.50
N SER A 31 13.74 22.45 22.92
CA SER A 31 13.11 22.64 21.63
C SER A 31 13.86 21.90 20.51
N ASN A 32 15.18 22.00 20.48
CA ASN A 32 16.03 21.30 19.51
C ASN A 32 15.94 19.77 19.66
N GLN A 33 15.92 19.25 20.90
CA GLN A 33 15.69 17.83 21.17
C GLN A 33 14.33 17.38 20.63
N LYS A 34 13.27 18.15 20.88
CA LYS A 34 11.93 17.84 20.37
C LYS A 34 11.87 17.86 18.84
N ILE A 35 12.52 18.83 18.19
CA ILE A 35 12.62 18.90 16.73
C ILE A 35 13.38 17.70 16.17
N SER A 36 14.46 17.28 16.83
CA SER A 36 15.25 16.12 16.42
C SER A 36 14.43 14.84 16.49
N LEU A 37 13.69 14.62 17.57
CA LEU A 37 12.78 13.47 17.71
C LEU A 37 11.67 13.49 16.64
N LEU A 38 11.01 14.64 16.44
CA LEU A 38 9.98 14.78 15.40
C LEU A 38 10.53 14.49 14.00
N ARG A 39 11.77 14.89 13.71
CA ARG A 39 12.41 14.60 12.43
C ARG A 39 12.60 13.10 12.23
N GLU A 40 13.02 12.38 13.27
CA GLU A 40 13.18 10.92 13.23
C GLU A 40 11.83 10.21 13.03
N GLU A 41 10.80 10.63 13.74
CA GLU A 41 9.43 10.10 13.60
C GLU A 41 8.87 10.31 12.19
N VAL A 42 9.03 11.52 11.64
CA VAL A 42 8.61 11.83 10.27
C VAL A 42 9.37 10.98 9.25
N TYR A 43 10.68 10.81 9.44
CA TYR A 43 11.49 9.97 8.56
C TYR A 43 11.00 8.51 8.57
N LEU A 44 10.75 7.95 9.77
CA LEU A 44 10.23 6.59 9.92
C LEU A 44 8.89 6.42 9.18
N HIS A 45 7.94 7.33 9.41
CA HIS A 45 6.64 7.29 8.74
C HIS A 45 6.73 7.45 7.22
N MET A 46 7.69 8.24 6.72
CA MET A 46 7.92 8.36 5.27
C MET A 46 8.44 7.06 4.66
N GLU A 47 9.36 6.35 5.34
CA GLU A 47 9.84 5.05 4.85
C GLU A 47 8.76 3.97 4.94
N GLU A 48 7.98 3.92 6.02
CA GLU A 48 6.80 3.03 6.12
C GLU A 48 5.81 3.28 4.97
N ARG A 49 5.48 4.55 4.72
CA ARG A 49 4.58 4.94 3.63
C ARG A 49 5.15 4.56 2.26
N LYS A 50 6.45 4.72 2.05
CA LYS A 50 7.13 4.36 0.80
C LYS A 50 7.04 2.86 0.52
N VAL A 51 7.30 2.02 1.53
CA VAL A 51 7.14 0.56 1.41
C VAL A 51 5.70 0.21 1.04
N LEU A 52 4.72 0.79 1.74
CA LEU A 52 3.31 0.54 1.46
C LEU A 52 2.89 0.95 0.03
N LEU A 53 3.39 2.10 -0.44
CA LEU A 53 3.14 2.56 -1.82
C LEU A 53 3.78 1.63 -2.86
N GLN A 54 4.97 1.10 -2.59
CA GLN A 54 5.64 0.13 -3.46
C GLN A 54 4.85 -1.18 -3.56
N GLU A 55 4.38 -1.71 -2.44
CA GLU A 55 3.55 -2.92 -2.40
C GLU A 55 2.21 -2.71 -3.12
N ALA A 56 1.55 -1.57 -2.90
CA ALA A 56 0.31 -1.22 -3.60
C ALA A 56 0.52 -1.12 -5.12
N ASN A 57 1.60 -0.47 -5.55
CA ASN A 57 1.94 -0.35 -6.97
C ASN A 57 2.22 -1.72 -7.60
N ASP A 58 2.96 -2.59 -6.91
CA ASP A 58 3.21 -3.96 -7.36
C ASP A 58 1.92 -4.79 -7.46
N PHE A 59 0.99 -4.64 -6.52
CA PHE A 59 -0.35 -5.23 -6.61
C PHE A 59 -1.09 -4.79 -7.87
N PHE A 60 -1.20 -3.48 -8.12
CA PHE A 60 -1.93 -2.97 -9.30
C PHE A 60 -1.25 -3.38 -10.61
N HIS A 61 0.08 -3.42 -10.65
CA HIS A 61 0.81 -3.90 -11.83
C HIS A 61 0.57 -5.40 -12.08
N THR A 62 0.55 -6.20 -11.02
CA THR A 62 0.21 -7.63 -11.10
C THR A 62 -1.24 -7.82 -11.56
N ALA A 63 -2.18 -7.03 -11.03
CA ALA A 63 -3.57 -7.05 -11.44
C ALA A 63 -3.74 -6.72 -12.93
N SER A 64 -3.01 -5.72 -13.44
CA SER A 64 -3.01 -5.39 -14.87
C SER A 64 -2.58 -6.57 -15.73
N LYS A 65 -1.46 -7.22 -15.39
CA LYS A 65 -0.96 -8.40 -16.12
C LYS A 65 -1.95 -9.55 -16.11
N VAL A 66 -2.59 -9.81 -14.96
CA VAL A 66 -3.63 -10.84 -14.85
C VAL A 66 -4.81 -10.50 -15.76
N LEU A 67 -5.28 -9.24 -15.75
CA LEU A 67 -6.40 -8.83 -16.61
C LEU A 67 -6.07 -8.95 -18.10
N ASP A 68 -4.85 -8.62 -18.51
CA ASP A 68 -4.38 -8.83 -19.89
C ASP A 68 -4.35 -10.32 -20.25
N GLY A 69 -3.86 -11.17 -19.33
CA GLY A 69 -3.89 -12.62 -19.49
C GLY A 69 -5.31 -13.19 -19.61
N LEU A 70 -6.23 -12.75 -18.75
CA LEU A 70 -7.64 -13.14 -18.80
C LEU A 70 -8.30 -12.72 -20.12
N LYS A 71 -7.97 -11.54 -20.65
CA LYS A 71 -8.43 -11.10 -21.97
C LYS A 71 -7.87 -11.98 -23.10
N GLY A 72 -6.62 -12.40 -23.00
CA GLY A 72 -6.02 -13.36 -23.94
C GLY A 72 -6.77 -14.69 -23.94
N ILE A 73 -7.11 -15.20 -22.75
CA ILE A 73 -7.92 -16.41 -22.57
C ILE A 73 -9.34 -16.23 -23.15
N GLU A 74 -9.98 -15.09 -22.92
CA GLU A 74 -11.29 -14.77 -23.49
C GLU A 74 -11.28 -14.81 -25.03
N ASN A 75 -10.24 -14.25 -25.64
CA ASN A 75 -10.08 -14.26 -27.09
C ASN A 75 -9.85 -15.68 -27.61
N TYR A 76 -9.03 -16.47 -26.91
CA TYR A 76 -8.83 -17.88 -27.24
C TYR A 76 -10.15 -18.65 -27.23
N PHE A 77 -11.00 -18.46 -26.20
CA PHE A 77 -12.32 -19.09 -26.15
C PHE A 77 -13.21 -18.73 -27.32
N LYS A 78 -13.26 -17.45 -27.70
CA LYS A 78 -14.07 -16.98 -28.83
C LYS A 78 -13.66 -17.64 -30.14
N THR A 79 -12.35 -17.77 -30.39
CA THR A 79 -11.83 -18.45 -31.57
C THR A 79 -12.09 -19.95 -31.51
N PHE A 80 -11.75 -20.60 -30.39
CA PHE A 80 -11.87 -22.05 -30.25
C PHE A 80 -13.30 -22.57 -30.37
N ASN A 81 -14.28 -21.86 -29.81
CA ASN A 81 -15.71 -22.19 -29.94
C ASN A 81 -16.25 -21.98 -31.37
N SER A 82 -15.63 -21.11 -32.16
CA SER A 82 -16.01 -20.87 -33.56
C SER A 82 -15.50 -21.95 -34.52
N GLU A 83 -14.47 -22.71 -34.14
CA GLU A 83 -13.79 -23.70 -34.99
C GLU A 83 -14.43 -25.10 -34.97
N GLY A 84 -15.55 -25.30 -34.27
CA GLY A 84 -16.34 -26.53 -34.37
C GLY A 84 -15.65 -27.78 -33.80
N SER A 85 -14.95 -27.65 -32.67
CA SER A 85 -14.18 -28.73 -32.04
C SER A 85 -15.05 -29.85 -31.43
N HIS A 86 -14.54 -31.09 -31.41
CA HIS A 86 -15.20 -32.25 -30.79
C HIS A 86 -15.40 -32.09 -29.26
N LEU A 87 -16.59 -32.45 -28.78
CA LEU A 87 -17.07 -32.28 -27.39
C LEU A 87 -16.10 -32.74 -26.27
N PRO A 88 -15.43 -33.91 -26.36
CA PRO A 88 -14.56 -34.40 -25.27
C PRO A 88 -13.23 -33.64 -25.16
N ILE A 89 -12.68 -33.20 -26.29
CA ILE A 89 -11.46 -32.38 -26.35
C ILE A 89 -11.75 -31.00 -25.75
N LEU A 90 -12.95 -30.49 -26.02
CA LEU A 90 -13.46 -29.22 -25.52
C LEU A 90 -13.59 -29.24 -23.98
N ALA A 91 -14.17 -30.28 -23.38
CA ALA A 91 -14.29 -30.42 -21.92
C ALA A 91 -12.92 -30.44 -21.19
N THR A 92 -11.97 -31.25 -21.68
CA THR A 92 -10.62 -31.34 -21.08
C THR A 92 -9.89 -29.99 -21.14
N LYS A 93 -10.05 -29.25 -22.24
CA LYS A 93 -9.46 -27.92 -22.41
C LYS A 93 -10.08 -26.89 -21.46
N TYR A 94 -11.38 -26.98 -21.19
CA TYR A 94 -12.04 -26.11 -20.22
C TYR A 94 -11.53 -26.33 -18.79
N GLU A 95 -11.33 -27.58 -18.36
CA GLU A 95 -10.76 -27.90 -17.04
C GLU A 95 -9.33 -27.38 -16.88
N GLU A 96 -8.44 -27.65 -17.85
CA GLU A 96 -7.07 -27.14 -17.86
C GLU A 96 -7.05 -25.60 -17.73
N LEU A 97 -7.97 -24.94 -18.43
CA LEU A 97 -8.02 -23.50 -18.48
C LEU A 97 -8.61 -22.87 -17.21
N GLN A 98 -9.55 -23.53 -16.54
CA GLN A 98 -10.01 -23.11 -15.20
C GLN A 98 -8.86 -23.15 -14.20
N GLU A 99 -8.02 -24.19 -14.22
CA GLU A 99 -6.84 -24.27 -13.36
C GLU A 99 -5.81 -23.17 -13.70
N VAL A 100 -5.60 -22.87 -14.98
CA VAL A 100 -4.75 -21.74 -15.40
C VAL A 100 -5.30 -20.40 -14.92
N ILE A 101 -6.61 -20.15 -15.07
CA ILE A 101 -7.26 -18.91 -14.59
C ILE A 101 -7.09 -18.77 -13.07
N LYS A 102 -7.31 -19.85 -12.32
CA LYS A 102 -7.17 -19.88 -10.87
C LYS A 102 -5.72 -19.63 -10.43
N ALA A 103 -4.76 -20.29 -11.05
CA ALA A 103 -3.33 -20.10 -10.78
C ALA A 103 -2.87 -18.66 -11.08
N CYS A 104 -3.29 -18.10 -12.23
CA CYS A 104 -2.94 -16.75 -12.65
C CYS A 104 -3.52 -15.68 -11.71
N THR A 105 -4.73 -15.88 -11.19
CA THR A 105 -5.43 -14.88 -10.38
C THR A 105 -5.07 -14.95 -8.89
N ALA A 106 -4.68 -16.13 -8.38
CA ALA A 106 -4.32 -16.34 -6.98
C ALA A 106 -3.25 -15.34 -6.50
N THR A 107 -2.22 -15.09 -7.31
CA THR A 107 -1.14 -14.16 -6.94
C THR A 107 -1.65 -12.75 -6.69
N THR A 108 -2.50 -12.23 -7.57
CA THR A 108 -3.09 -10.88 -7.41
C THR A 108 -4.00 -10.80 -6.20
N LEU A 109 -4.87 -11.81 -6.00
CA LEU A 109 -5.79 -11.83 -4.86
C LEU A 109 -5.04 -11.94 -3.52
N ASN A 110 -3.98 -12.75 -3.45
CA ASN A 110 -3.14 -12.86 -2.26
C ASN A 110 -2.42 -11.55 -1.94
N LYS A 111 -1.87 -10.86 -2.95
CA LYS A 111 -1.26 -9.53 -2.78
C LYS A 111 -2.28 -8.50 -2.27
N GLY A 112 -3.48 -8.48 -2.86
CA GLY A 112 -4.58 -7.62 -2.42
C GLY A 112 -4.97 -7.89 -0.96
N GLN A 113 -5.14 -9.16 -0.60
CA GLN A 113 -5.47 -9.55 0.78
C GLN A 113 -4.39 -9.16 1.79
N THR A 114 -3.11 -9.33 1.41
CA THR A 114 -1.98 -8.94 2.27
C THR A 114 -2.00 -7.43 2.56
N LEU A 115 -2.30 -6.62 1.54
CA LEU A 115 -2.44 -5.17 1.71
C LEU A 115 -3.65 -4.80 2.57
N LEU A 116 -4.79 -5.48 2.41
CA LEU A 116 -5.97 -5.25 3.25
C LEU A 116 -5.70 -5.56 4.73
N ASN A 117 -4.90 -6.60 5.01
CA ASN A 117 -4.53 -6.96 6.37
C ASN A 117 -3.61 -5.93 7.05
N LYS A 118 -2.91 -5.10 6.26
CA LYS A 118 -2.05 -4.01 6.76
C LYS A 118 -2.79 -2.68 6.91
N ALA A 119 -4.03 -2.60 6.44
CA ALA A 119 -4.76 -1.35 6.40
C ALA A 119 -5.52 -1.09 7.70
N ASP A 120 -5.40 0.13 8.21
CA ASP A 120 -6.31 0.62 9.24
C ASP A 120 -7.73 0.74 8.69
N SER A 121 -8.74 0.56 9.55
CA SER A 121 -10.17 0.59 9.20
C SER A 121 -10.65 1.87 8.52
N HIS A 122 -9.86 2.95 8.57
CA HIS A 122 -10.17 4.27 8.01
C HIS A 122 -9.32 4.65 6.79
N SER A 123 -8.52 3.73 6.28
CA SER A 123 -7.62 3.98 5.15
C SER A 123 -8.38 4.14 3.82
N SER A 124 -8.32 5.33 3.21
CA SER A 124 -9.00 5.64 1.93
C SER A 124 -8.55 4.79 0.74
N TRP A 125 -7.35 4.22 0.80
CA TRP A 125 -6.78 3.37 -0.25
C TRP A 125 -7.31 1.92 -0.25
N VAL A 126 -7.91 1.48 0.87
CA VAL A 126 -8.55 0.15 1.00
C VAL A 126 -9.61 -0.06 -0.06
N THR A 127 -10.45 0.95 -0.29
CA THR A 127 -11.52 0.93 -1.29
C THR A 127 -10.98 0.65 -2.69
N GLY A 128 -9.80 1.19 -3.04
CA GLY A 128 -9.18 0.97 -4.35
C GLY A 128 -8.76 -0.49 -4.55
N ILE A 129 -8.21 -1.11 -3.52
CA ILE A 129 -7.78 -2.51 -3.54
C ILE A 129 -8.99 -3.44 -3.64
N GLN A 130 -10.00 -3.23 -2.80
CA GLN A 130 -11.24 -4.03 -2.82
C GLN A 130 -11.90 -3.99 -4.20
N LYS A 131 -12.07 -2.80 -4.78
CA LYS A 131 -12.64 -2.63 -6.12
C LYS A 131 -11.85 -3.37 -7.19
N MET A 132 -10.52 -3.33 -7.12
CA MET A 132 -9.68 -4.04 -8.09
C MET A 132 -9.78 -5.56 -7.93
N MET A 133 -9.78 -6.07 -6.69
CA MET A 133 -9.98 -7.50 -6.41
C MET A 133 -11.35 -7.97 -6.90
N GLU A 134 -12.41 -7.23 -6.60
CA GLU A 134 -13.76 -7.50 -7.09
C GLU A 134 -13.82 -7.49 -8.62
N TYR A 135 -13.13 -6.55 -9.27
CA TYR A 135 -13.10 -6.48 -10.73
C TYR A 135 -12.39 -7.69 -11.35
N VAL A 136 -11.25 -8.11 -10.80
CA VAL A 136 -10.55 -9.33 -11.21
C VAL A 136 -11.45 -10.55 -11.02
N GLN A 137 -12.09 -10.69 -9.87
CA GLN A 137 -12.99 -11.80 -9.59
C GLN A 137 -14.17 -11.83 -10.56
N LYS A 138 -14.79 -10.67 -10.83
CA LYS A 138 -15.88 -10.56 -11.80
C LYS A 138 -15.46 -11.01 -13.20
N LYS A 139 -14.22 -10.72 -13.61
CA LYS A 139 -13.68 -11.18 -14.90
C LYS A 139 -13.45 -12.69 -14.93
N VAL A 140 -12.96 -13.26 -13.83
CA VAL A 140 -12.85 -14.72 -13.65
C VAL A 140 -14.22 -15.37 -13.74
N ASP A 141 -15.20 -14.90 -12.99
CA ASP A 141 -16.56 -15.46 -12.97
C ASP A 141 -17.22 -15.40 -14.36
N GLN A 142 -16.98 -14.33 -15.11
CA GLN A 142 -17.44 -14.21 -16.50
C GLN A 142 -16.83 -15.26 -17.42
N LEU A 143 -15.54 -15.56 -17.27
CA LEU A 143 -14.85 -16.58 -18.06
C LEU A 143 -15.27 -18.00 -17.67
N VAL A 144 -15.39 -18.27 -16.37
CA VAL A 144 -15.85 -19.59 -15.89
C VAL A 144 -17.26 -19.89 -16.37
N ARG A 145 -18.18 -18.90 -16.36
CA ARG A 145 -19.55 -19.08 -16.89
C ARG A 145 -19.62 -19.33 -18.40
N GLN A 146 -18.59 -18.97 -19.16
CA GLN A 146 -18.51 -19.29 -20.58
C GLN A 146 -18.10 -20.74 -20.82
N CYS A 147 -17.61 -21.44 -19.79
CA CYS A 147 -17.34 -22.87 -19.83
C CYS A 147 -18.65 -23.62 -19.60
N PRO A 148 -19.09 -24.49 -20.52
CA PRO A 148 -20.25 -25.36 -20.29
C PRO A 148 -20.01 -26.28 -19.08
N ASP A 149 -21.06 -26.52 -18.29
CA ASP A 149 -21.01 -27.51 -17.22
C ASP A 149 -21.13 -28.91 -17.84
N TYR A 150 -19.99 -29.52 -18.18
CA TYR A 150 -19.94 -30.83 -18.85
C TYR A 150 -20.39 -32.00 -17.97
N LYS A 151 -20.75 -31.74 -16.71
CA LYS A 151 -21.26 -32.77 -15.78
C LYS A 151 -22.70 -33.21 -16.07
N GLU A 152 -23.43 -32.53 -16.97
CA GLU A 152 -24.81 -32.86 -17.33
C GLU A 152 -25.00 -33.38 -18.77
N LEU A 153 -23.92 -33.68 -19.52
CA LEU A 153 -23.96 -34.24 -20.88
C LEU A 153 -23.62 -35.73 -20.92
#